data_AF-A0A836P500-F1
#
_entry.id   AF-A0A836P500-F1
#
_cell.length_a   1.000
_cell.length_b   1.000
_cell.length_c   1.000
_cell.angle_alpha   90.00
_cell.angle_beta   90.00
_cell.angle_gamma   90.00
#
_symmetry.space_group_name_H-M   'P 1'
#
loop_
_entity.id
_entity.type
_entity.pdbx_description
1 polymer ?
#
loop_
_entity_poly.entity_id
_entity_poly.type
_entity_poly.pdbx_seq_one_letter_code
_entity_poly.pdbx_strand_id
1 'polypeptide(L)'
;MGYRLRRQRSIGKRRLVEGSALFQSLRDDLVFQRWSPQQIAAKPKVLHPDDPAQRVSHETIYAAIYTYPRGGLKRSLSRHCDSIKPARGRRRTTATKRSWVPEELRIIHRAEQIEQRLIS
;
A
#
# COMPACT_ATOMS: atom_id res chain seq x y z
N MET A 1 -35.95 -6.72 -14.71
CA MET A 1 -35.09 -7.77 -14.10
C MET A 1 -33.89 -8.12 -15.01
N GLY A 2 -32.99 -7.17 -15.33
CA GLY A 2 -31.85 -7.43 -16.25
C GLY A 2 -30.49 -6.90 -15.78
N TYR A 3 -30.48 -5.96 -14.84
CA TYR A 3 -29.26 -5.31 -14.34
C TYR A 3 -28.32 -6.28 -13.61
N ARG A 4 -28.87 -7.18 -12.78
CA ARG A 4 -28.07 -8.11 -11.95
C ARG A 4 -27.31 -9.15 -12.79
N LEU A 5 -27.93 -9.63 -13.89
CA LEU A 5 -27.34 -10.60 -14.82
C LEU A 5 -26.24 -9.98 -15.70
N ARG A 6 -26.43 -8.75 -16.21
CA ARG A 6 -25.37 -8.02 -16.93
C ARG A 6 -24.17 -7.72 -16.05
N ARG A 7 -24.41 -7.30 -14.80
CA ARG A 7 -23.33 -7.02 -13.84
C ARG A 7 -22.51 -8.28 -13.55
N GLN A 8 -23.14 -9.44 -13.38
CA GLN A 8 -22.41 -10.71 -13.15
C GLN A 8 -21.48 -11.08 -14.30
N ARG A 9 -21.84 -10.79 -15.55
CA ARG A 9 -20.97 -11.04 -16.73
C ARG A 9 -19.82 -10.04 -16.87
N SER A 10 -19.98 -8.84 -16.33
CA SER A 10 -18.96 -7.78 -16.34
C SER A 10 -17.93 -7.92 -15.20
N ILE A 11 -18.23 -8.71 -14.16
CA ILE A 11 -17.27 -8.95 -13.07
C ILE A 11 -16.26 -9.98 -13.57
N GLY A 12 -15.10 -9.51 -14.02
CA GLY A 12 -14.00 -10.36 -14.45
C GLY A 12 -13.61 -11.40 -13.40
N LYS A 13 -13.07 -12.54 -13.86
CA LYS A 13 -12.56 -13.59 -12.97
C LYS A 13 -11.52 -12.99 -12.03
N ARG A 14 -11.67 -13.24 -10.73
CA ARG A 14 -10.72 -12.76 -9.72
C ARG A 14 -9.41 -13.49 -9.93
N ARG A 15 -8.32 -12.74 -10.09
CA ARG A 15 -6.97 -13.31 -10.18
C ARG A 15 -6.50 -13.90 -8.86
N LEU A 16 -6.96 -13.32 -7.74
CA LEU A 16 -6.72 -13.81 -6.39
C LEU A 16 -7.90 -14.66 -5.94
N VAL A 17 -7.64 -15.97 -5.83
CA VAL A 17 -8.59 -16.98 -5.34
C VAL A 17 -7.95 -17.68 -4.14
N GLU A 18 -8.72 -17.84 -3.08
CA GLU A 18 -8.27 -18.54 -1.88
C GLU A 18 -7.90 -19.99 -2.24
N GLY A 19 -6.69 -20.42 -1.86
CA GLY A 19 -6.15 -21.75 -2.18
C GLY A 19 -5.37 -21.86 -3.50
N SER A 20 -5.28 -20.81 -4.32
CA SER A 20 -4.38 -20.82 -5.49
C SER A 20 -2.90 -20.77 -5.06
N ALA A 21 -2.00 -21.29 -5.89
CA ALA A 21 -0.55 -21.20 -5.63
C ALA A 21 -0.08 -19.75 -5.42
N LEU A 22 -0.67 -18.82 -6.18
CA LEU A 22 -0.42 -17.38 -6.07
C LEU A 22 -0.89 -16.84 -4.72
N PHE A 23 -2.05 -17.27 -4.24
CA PHE A 23 -2.53 -16.86 -2.92
C PHE A 23 -1.64 -17.39 -1.79
N GLN A 24 -1.16 -18.63 -1.90
CA GLN A 24 -0.26 -19.19 -0.88
C GLN A 24 1.08 -18.46 -0.86
N SER A 25 1.67 -18.16 -2.02
CA SER A 25 2.93 -17.39 -2.06
C SER A 25 2.76 -15.98 -1.46
N LEU A 26 1.67 -15.29 -1.79
CA LEU A 26 1.34 -14.00 -1.16
C LEU A 26 1.19 -14.13 0.36
N ARG A 27 0.51 -15.18 0.82
CA ARG A 27 0.32 -15.45 2.25
C ARG A 27 1.66 -15.69 2.93
N ASP A 28 2.52 -16.53 2.37
CA ASP A 28 3.84 -16.84 2.92
C ASP A 28 4.72 -15.58 3.01
N ASP A 29 4.69 -14.74 1.99
CA ASP A 29 5.41 -13.45 1.99
C ASP A 29 4.90 -12.48 3.06
N LEU A 30 3.60 -12.50 3.35
CA LEU A 30 3.00 -11.73 4.46
C LEU A 30 3.32 -12.32 5.83
N VAL A 31 3.26 -13.65 5.98
CA VAL A 31 3.44 -14.35 7.27
C VAL A 31 4.91 -14.34 7.69
N PHE A 32 5.78 -14.84 6.82
CA PHE A 32 7.17 -15.11 7.17
C PHE A 32 8.05 -13.88 6.97
N GLN A 33 7.78 -13.08 5.93
CA GLN A 33 8.64 -11.95 5.59
C GLN A 33 8.06 -10.59 5.99
N ARG A 34 6.77 -10.51 6.36
CA ARG A 34 6.07 -9.27 6.72
C ARG A 34 6.19 -8.17 5.67
N TRP A 35 6.23 -8.56 4.41
CA TRP A 35 6.43 -7.64 3.31
C TRP A 35 5.21 -6.75 3.05
N SER A 36 5.47 -5.54 2.58
CA SER A 36 4.43 -4.62 2.12
C SER A 36 3.83 -5.10 0.78
N PRO A 37 2.58 -4.73 0.45
CA PRO A 37 1.96 -5.08 -0.83
C PRO A 37 2.77 -4.69 -2.08
N GLN A 38 3.53 -3.58 -2.01
CA GLN A 38 4.45 -3.18 -3.08
C GLN A 38 5.61 -4.17 -3.26
N GLN A 39 6.24 -4.61 -2.15
CA GLN A 39 7.34 -5.57 -2.19
C GLN A 39 6.89 -6.93 -2.72
N ILE A 40 5.70 -7.37 -2.29
CA ILE A 40 5.14 -8.64 -2.73
C ILE A 40 4.81 -8.61 -4.24
N ALA A 41 4.35 -7.47 -4.78
CA ALA A 41 4.11 -7.34 -6.22
C ALA A 41 5.41 -7.28 -7.07
N ALA A 42 6.55 -6.95 -6.45
CA ALA A 42 7.84 -6.87 -7.12
C ALA A 42 8.54 -8.24 -7.24
N LYS A 43 8.44 -9.10 -6.23
CA LYS A 43 9.10 -10.42 -6.20
C LYS A 43 8.76 -11.34 -7.40
N PRO A 44 7.48 -11.53 -7.78
CA PRO A 44 7.12 -12.41 -8.90
C PRO A 44 7.73 -11.96 -10.22
N LYS A 45 8.01 -10.66 -10.39
CA LYS A 45 8.69 -10.16 -11.61
C LYS A 45 10.13 -10.65 -11.71
N VAL A 46 10.78 -10.86 -10.57
CA VAL A 46 12.17 -11.31 -10.49
C VAL A 46 12.26 -12.83 -10.54
N LEU A 47 11.37 -13.54 -9.83
CA LEU A 47 11.38 -15.00 -9.74
C LEU A 47 10.72 -15.70 -10.94
N HIS A 48 9.72 -15.06 -11.55
CA HIS A 48 8.96 -15.62 -12.67
C HIS A 48 8.91 -14.62 -13.84
N PRO A 49 10.05 -14.43 -14.53
CA PRO A 49 10.11 -13.60 -15.73
C PRO A 49 9.20 -14.11 -16.86
N ASP A 50 8.96 -15.42 -16.93
CA ASP A 50 8.25 -16.06 -18.04
C ASP A 50 6.77 -16.35 -17.77
N ASP A 51 6.32 -16.27 -16.52
CA ASP A 51 4.92 -16.53 -16.14
C ASP A 51 4.16 -15.25 -15.74
N PRO A 52 3.42 -14.61 -16.67
CA PRO A 52 2.61 -13.44 -16.35
C PRO A 52 1.36 -13.77 -15.53
N ALA A 53 0.94 -15.04 -15.45
CA ALA A 53 -0.20 -15.45 -14.65
C ALA A 53 0.10 -15.30 -13.14
N GLN A 54 1.37 -15.50 -12.75
CA GLN A 54 1.90 -15.32 -11.39
C GLN A 54 2.08 -13.84 -10.99
N ARG A 55 1.95 -12.90 -11.93
CA ARG A 55 2.12 -11.47 -11.68
C ARG A 55 0.82 -10.80 -11.27
N VAL A 56 0.81 -10.17 -10.10
CA VAL A 56 -0.34 -9.41 -9.58
C VAL A 56 0.11 -8.01 -9.21
N SER A 57 -0.71 -7.00 -9.54
CA SER A 57 -0.41 -5.60 -9.17
C SER A 57 -0.59 -5.39 -7.67
N HIS A 58 0.21 -4.48 -7.11
CA HIS A 58 0.11 -4.12 -5.70
C HIS A 58 -1.30 -3.58 -5.34
N GLU A 59 -1.98 -2.88 -6.25
CA GLU A 59 -3.37 -2.45 -6.06
C GLU A 59 -4.35 -3.62 -5.90
N THR A 60 -4.14 -4.72 -6.64
CA THR A 60 -4.97 -5.93 -6.51
C THR A 60 -4.75 -6.58 -5.15
N ILE A 61 -3.51 -6.59 -4.65
CA ILE A 61 -3.17 -7.06 -3.31
C ILE A 61 -3.80 -6.14 -2.24
N TYR A 62 -3.68 -4.82 -2.38
CA TYR A 62 -4.33 -3.84 -1.50
C TYR A 62 -5.85 -4.05 -1.44
N ALA A 63 -6.49 -4.22 -2.60
CA ALA A 63 -7.92 -4.43 -2.67
C ALA A 63 -8.33 -5.74 -1.98
N ALA A 64 -7.54 -6.81 -2.13
CA ALA A 64 -7.77 -8.09 -1.48
C ALA A 64 -7.64 -8.04 0.05
N ILE A 65 -6.75 -7.19 0.59
CA ILE A 65 -6.55 -7.03 2.03
C ILE A 65 -7.58 -6.08 2.65
N TYR A 66 -7.81 -4.92 2.03
CA TYR A 66 -8.51 -3.80 2.68
C TYR A 66 -9.93 -3.55 2.13
N THR A 67 -10.12 -3.71 0.82
CA THR A 67 -11.31 -3.19 0.13
C THR A 67 -12.44 -4.21 0.02
N TYR A 68 -12.15 -5.51 -0.08
CA TYR A 68 -13.20 -6.51 -0.33
C TYR A 68 -13.80 -7.10 0.97
N PRO A 69 -15.12 -6.92 1.22
CA PRO A 69 -15.78 -7.43 2.43
C PRO A 69 -16.21 -8.91 2.35
N ARG A 70 -15.90 -9.65 1.26
CA ARG A 70 -16.46 -10.99 1.03
C ARG A 70 -15.40 -12.07 0.83
N GLY A 71 -15.09 -12.82 1.90
CA GLY A 71 -14.40 -14.11 1.82
C GLY A 71 -13.36 -14.36 2.92
N GLY A 72 -13.02 -15.65 3.13
CA GLY A 72 -11.94 -16.11 4.01
C GLY A 72 -10.61 -15.45 3.67
N LEU A 73 -10.38 -15.15 2.39
CA LEU A 73 -9.25 -14.38 1.86
C LEU A 73 -8.86 -13.15 2.71
N LYS A 74 -9.81 -12.26 3.05
CA LYS A 74 -9.52 -11.08 3.87
C LYS A 74 -9.11 -11.49 5.29
N ARG A 75 -9.84 -12.40 5.93
CA ARG A 75 -9.54 -12.87 7.30
C ARG A 75 -8.17 -13.55 7.37
N SER A 76 -7.82 -14.32 6.35
CA SER A 76 -6.55 -15.02 6.23
C SER A 76 -5.40 -14.02 6.04
N LEU A 77 -5.57 -12.97 5.23
CA LEU A 77 -4.50 -12.00 4.94
C LEU A 77 -4.39 -10.87 5.99
N SER A 78 -5.52 -10.36 6.52
CA SER A 78 -5.52 -9.20 7.40
C SER A 78 -4.76 -9.45 8.70
N ARG A 79 -4.88 -10.67 9.26
CA ARG A 79 -4.17 -11.09 10.50
C ARG A 79 -2.66 -10.92 10.42
N HIS A 80 -2.10 -10.95 9.21
CA HIS A 80 -0.65 -10.94 8.98
C HIS A 80 -0.15 -9.57 8.55
N CYS A 81 -1.07 -8.68 8.15
CA CYS A 81 -0.77 -7.35 7.65
C CYS A 81 -1.00 -6.26 8.70
N ASP A 82 -1.34 -6.62 9.95
CA ASP A 82 -1.38 -5.71 11.10
C ASP A 82 0.04 -5.23 11.42
N SER A 83 0.54 -4.32 10.58
CA SER A 83 1.65 -3.47 10.91
C SER A 83 1.20 -2.63 12.11
N ILE A 84 1.90 -2.79 13.24
CA ILE A 84 1.70 -1.98 14.43
C ILE A 84 1.86 -0.54 13.98
N LYS A 85 0.73 0.15 13.74
CA LYS A 85 0.77 1.57 13.45
C LYS A 85 1.44 2.20 14.68
N PRO A 86 2.54 2.95 14.53
CA PRO A 86 3.08 3.68 15.66
C PRO A 86 1.91 4.48 16.22
N ALA A 87 1.63 4.30 17.51
CA ALA A 87 0.57 5.03 18.18
C ALA A 87 0.78 6.50 17.79
N ARG A 88 -0.23 7.11 17.14
CA ARG A 88 -0.17 8.54 16.82
C ARG A 88 0.15 9.23 18.13
N GLY A 89 1.36 9.77 18.24
CA GLY A 89 1.86 10.35 19.48
C GLY A 89 0.82 11.32 20.03
N ARG A 90 0.71 11.40 21.36
CA ARG A 90 -0.28 12.23 22.03
C ARG A 90 -0.31 13.62 21.37
N ARG A 91 -1.50 14.04 20.91
CA ARG A 91 -1.67 15.38 20.31
C ARG A 91 -1.08 16.39 21.30
N ARG A 92 -0.08 17.15 20.85
CA ARG A 92 0.58 18.15 21.67
C ARG A 92 -0.46 19.19 22.11
N THR A 93 -0.80 19.20 23.39
CA THR A 93 -1.81 20.10 23.99
C THR A 93 -1.21 21.42 24.47
N THR A 94 0.11 21.56 24.45
CA THR A 94 0.75 22.84 24.69
C THR A 94 0.59 23.71 23.45
N ALA A 95 -0.04 24.87 23.60
CA ALA A 95 0.01 25.92 22.59
C ALA A 95 1.49 26.14 22.27
N THR A 96 1.88 25.93 21.01
CA THR A 96 3.21 26.28 20.53
C THR A 96 3.40 27.74 20.88
N LYS A 97 4.26 28.05 21.88
CA LYS A 97 4.85 29.38 21.99
C LYS A 97 5.38 29.66 20.60
N ARG A 98 4.81 30.65 19.92
CA ARG A 98 5.22 31.04 18.56
C ARG A 98 6.74 31.04 18.55
N SER A 99 7.34 30.16 17.77
CA SER A 99 8.79 30.20 17.54
C SER A 99 9.03 31.55 16.88
N TRP A 100 9.64 32.49 17.62
CA TRP A 100 10.11 33.73 17.03
C TRP A 100 11.18 33.34 16.01
N VAL A 101 10.86 33.50 14.72
CA VAL A 101 11.81 33.29 13.64
C VAL A 101 12.60 34.59 13.54
N PRO A 102 13.93 34.56 13.73
CA PRO A 102 14.78 35.72 13.47
C PRO A 102 14.49 36.30 12.08
N GLU A 103 14.49 37.63 11.94
CA GLU A 103 14.15 38.31 10.69
C GLU A 103 14.97 37.77 9.51
N GLU A 104 16.26 37.50 9.75
CA GLU A 104 17.25 36.95 8.81
C GLU A 104 16.87 35.57 8.22
N LEU A 105 16.01 34.79 8.89
CA LEU A 105 15.56 33.47 8.45
C LEU A 105 14.18 33.49 7.80
N ARG A 106 13.58 34.66 7.56
CA ARG A 106 12.32 34.76 6.83
C ARG A 106 12.50 34.36 5.38
N ILE A 107 11.42 33.85 4.79
CA ILE A 107 11.36 33.44 3.38
C ILE A 107 11.78 34.58 2.43
N ILE A 108 11.51 35.83 2.80
CA ILE A 108 11.92 37.04 2.08
C ILE A 108 13.44 37.26 2.05
N HIS A 109 14.20 36.68 2.98
CA HIS A 109 15.65 36.80 3.10
C HIS A 109 16.38 35.49 2.72
N ARG A 110 15.70 34.56 2.04
CA ARG A 110 16.31 33.31 1.61
C ARG A 110 17.50 33.59 0.69
N ALA A 111 18.69 33.09 1.05
CA ALA A 111 19.91 33.28 0.27
C ALA A 111 19.76 32.72 -1.16
N GLU A 112 20.18 33.50 -2.16
CA GLU A 112 20.05 33.19 -3.59
C GLU A 112 20.69 31.85 -4.00
N GLN A 113 21.67 31.37 -3.23
CA GLN A 113 22.33 30.08 -3.45
C GLN A 113 21.36 28.88 -3.41
N ILE A 114 20.17 29.04 -2.83
CA ILE A 114 19.17 27.96 -2.75
C ILE A 114 18.34 27.84 -4.03
N GLU A 115 18.16 28.92 -4.80
CA GLU A 115 17.47 28.89 -6.10
C GLU A 115 18.26 28.04 -7.13
N GLN A 116 19.59 27.96 -6.96
CA GLN A 116 20.49 27.26 -7.86
C GLN A 116 20.58 25.75 -7.62
N ARG A 117 19.91 25.22 -6.60
CA ARG A 117 19.74 23.77 -6.44
C ARG A 117 18.72 23.27 -7.46
N LEU A 118 19.18 23.06 -8.70
CA LEU A 118 18.52 22.18 -9.64
C LEU A 118 18.39 20.80 -8.97
N ILE A 119 17.15 20.42 -8.68
CA ILE A 119 16.80 19.05 -8.33
C ILE A 119 16.97 18.26 -9.65
N SER A 120 18.09 17.55 -9.76
CA SER A 120 18.38 16.63 -10.85
C SER A 120 17.46 15.41 -10.82
#